data_AF-A0A931XWM4-F1
#
_entry.id   AF-A0A931XWM4-F1
#
_cell.length_a   1.000
_cell.length_b   1.000
_cell.length_c   1.000
_cell.angle_alpha   90.00
_cell.angle_beta   90.00
_cell.angle_gamma   90.00
#
_symmetry.space_group_name_H-M   'P 1'
#
loop_
_entity.id
_entity.type
_entity.pdbx_description
1 polymer ?
#
loop_
_entity_poly.entity_id
_entity_poly.type
_entity_poly.pdbx_seq_one_letter_code
_entity_poly.pdbx_strand_id
1 'polypeptide(L)'
;MIDVRCTCGHAWRAGDGARGKSMSCPRCGAVVVIGGAPAASAAAKVAPSAAPRPVAAIDVERSGQGCTIVTRCAEKLAPFVAPFVDRFLAEARVEPAAFSWWGPAPVFLREEGPRRFRFCEPDLRLQQPMSRAREDVSNVLIVALLIGSITQAAGVRPENFRILDVMLTFRGALDMRRAFLHRRFAPRPIDATVTDTGWYLGPDPALLAKMSDAEVDARENYKTERIWELYYRRPMAVAAMAMPADYVAHLDGDELLAIVDPDNRPVWRPDPSRPLF
;
A
#
# COMPACT_ATOMS: atom_id res chain seq x y z
N MET A 1 -40.58 -10.33 6.07
CA MET A 1 -39.34 -10.10 5.29
C MET A 1 -38.69 -8.81 5.80
N ILE A 2 -37.36 -8.76 5.85
CA ILE A 2 -36.58 -7.62 6.35
C ILE A 2 -35.82 -6.99 5.18
N ASP A 3 -35.99 -5.69 4.95
CA ASP A 3 -35.17 -4.95 3.97
C ASP A 3 -33.76 -4.75 4.55
N VAL A 4 -32.75 -5.21 3.80
CA VAL A 4 -31.34 -5.13 4.16
C VAL A 4 -30.63 -4.22 3.17
N ARG A 5 -29.84 -3.29 3.68
CA ARG A 5 -29.00 -2.40 2.86
C ARG A 5 -27.55 -2.52 3.28
N CYS A 6 -26.68 -2.86 2.34
CA CYS A 6 -25.23 -2.89 2.54
C CYS A 6 -24.65 -1.47 2.39
N THR A 7 -23.48 -1.23 3.01
CA THR A 7 -22.72 0.02 2.84
C THR A 7 -22.24 0.27 1.40
N CYS A 8 -22.23 -0.75 0.52
CA CYS A 8 -21.96 -0.57 -0.91
C CYS A 8 -23.17 -0.03 -1.71
N GLY A 9 -24.29 0.27 -1.04
CA GLY A 9 -25.52 0.77 -1.66
C GLY A 9 -26.46 -0.31 -2.20
N HIS A 10 -26.04 -1.58 -2.22
CA HIS A 10 -26.91 -2.69 -2.62
C HIS A 10 -27.98 -2.98 -1.56
N ALA A 11 -29.22 -3.21 -1.99
CA ALA A 11 -30.36 -3.55 -1.15
C ALA A 11 -30.99 -4.88 -1.58
N TRP A 12 -31.38 -5.70 -0.61
CA TRP A 12 -32.06 -6.97 -0.83
C TRP A 12 -32.98 -7.31 0.35
N ARG A 13 -33.78 -8.37 0.23
CA ARG A 13 -34.69 -8.83 1.27
C ARG A 13 -34.21 -10.13 1.91
N ALA A 14 -34.28 -10.21 3.23
CA ALA A 14 -34.01 -11.41 4.00
C ALA A 14 -35.28 -11.93 4.68
N GLY A 15 -35.35 -13.25 4.92
CA GLY A 15 -36.42 -13.85 5.70
C GLY A 15 -36.44 -13.35 7.15
N ASP A 16 -37.61 -13.36 7.80
CA ASP A 16 -37.74 -12.84 9.17
C ASP A 16 -36.91 -13.62 10.19
N GLY A 17 -36.67 -14.92 9.94
CA GLY A 17 -35.78 -15.78 10.74
C GLY A 17 -34.29 -15.43 10.63
N ALA A 18 -33.92 -14.41 9.85
CA ALA A 18 -32.56 -13.91 9.71
C ALA A 18 -32.27 -12.70 10.63
N ARG A 19 -33.26 -12.18 11.36
CA ARG A 19 -33.06 -11.09 12.33
C ARG A 19 -31.99 -11.46 13.37
N GLY A 20 -31.04 -10.56 13.61
CA GLY A 20 -29.90 -10.75 14.50
C GLY A 20 -28.76 -11.60 13.92
N LYS A 21 -28.93 -12.19 12.73
CA LYS A 21 -27.88 -12.98 12.07
C LYS A 21 -27.05 -12.10 11.13
N SER A 22 -25.80 -12.53 10.91
CA SER A 22 -24.87 -11.93 9.96
C SER A 22 -24.97 -12.64 8.60
N MET A 23 -24.99 -11.88 7.51
CA MET A 23 -24.95 -12.42 6.15
C MET A 23 -23.99 -11.61 5.26
N SER A 24 -23.35 -12.27 4.31
CA SER A 24 -22.50 -11.60 3.31
C SER A 24 -23.36 -10.96 2.21
N CYS A 25 -23.05 -9.71 1.86
CA CYS A 25 -23.68 -8.99 0.78
C CYS A 25 -23.40 -9.70 -0.56
N PRO A 26 -24.43 -10.04 -1.36
CA PRO A 26 -24.24 -10.77 -2.62
C PRO A 26 -23.48 -9.96 -3.68
N ARG A 27 -23.37 -8.63 -3.52
CA ARG A 27 -22.67 -7.76 -4.47
C ARG A 27 -21.18 -7.55 -4.16
N CYS A 28 -20.81 -7.40 -2.90
CA CYS A 28 -19.45 -6.99 -2.51
C CYS A 28 -18.79 -7.86 -1.44
N GLY A 29 -19.49 -8.89 -0.95
CA GLY A 29 -18.97 -9.80 0.08
C GLY A 29 -18.96 -9.25 1.51
N ALA A 30 -19.25 -7.95 1.73
CA ALA A 30 -19.26 -7.36 3.07
C ALA A 30 -20.32 -8.01 3.99
N VAL A 31 -19.97 -8.27 5.25
CA VAL A 31 -20.88 -8.85 6.25
C VAL A 31 -21.83 -7.78 6.80
N VAL A 32 -23.13 -8.09 6.85
CA VAL A 32 -24.21 -7.22 7.34
C VAL A 32 -25.02 -7.96 8.41
N VAL A 33 -25.30 -7.30 9.54
CA VAL A 33 -26.18 -7.81 10.60
C VAL A 33 -27.61 -7.36 10.33
N ILE A 34 -28.55 -8.30 10.28
CA ILE A 34 -29.91 -8.04 9.82
C ILE A 34 -30.81 -7.60 10.99
N GLY A 35 -31.43 -6.42 10.88
CA GLY A 35 -32.51 -6.01 11.79
C GLY A 35 -32.08 -5.67 13.22
N GLY A 36 -30.79 -5.42 13.45
CA GLY A 36 -30.32 -4.74 14.66
C GLY A 36 -30.58 -3.24 14.56
N ALA A 37 -30.96 -2.60 15.68
CA ALA A 37 -30.82 -1.16 15.81
C ALA A 37 -29.39 -0.77 15.40
N PRO A 38 -29.14 0.40 14.78
CA PRO A 38 -27.80 0.82 14.43
C PRO A 38 -27.00 0.91 15.74
N ALA A 39 -26.30 -0.17 16.08
CA ALA A 39 -25.27 -0.11 17.09
C ALA A 39 -24.32 0.96 16.59
N ALA A 40 -24.09 1.99 17.41
CA ALA A 40 -22.97 2.91 17.26
C ALA A 40 -21.70 2.08 17.40
N SER A 41 -21.40 1.30 16.37
CA SER A 41 -20.17 0.57 16.22
C SER A 41 -19.13 1.63 15.93
N ALA A 42 -18.27 1.85 16.92
CA ALA A 42 -16.98 2.52 16.77
C ALA A 42 -16.02 1.69 15.88
N ALA A 43 -16.52 1.07 14.82
CA ALA A 43 -15.75 0.73 13.65
C ALA A 43 -15.79 1.95 12.74
N ALA A 44 -14.74 2.77 12.81
CA ALA A 44 -14.39 3.68 11.74
C ALA A 44 -14.21 2.84 10.45
N LYS A 45 -15.31 2.58 9.75
CA LYS A 45 -15.26 2.29 8.33
C LYS A 45 -14.73 3.56 7.70
N VAL A 46 -13.45 3.52 7.33
CA VAL A 46 -12.97 4.28 6.18
C VAL A 46 -13.90 3.87 5.04
N ALA A 47 -14.95 4.66 4.82
CA ALA A 47 -15.70 4.58 3.59
C ALA A 47 -14.65 4.80 2.48
N PRO A 48 -14.57 3.96 1.45
CA PRO A 48 -13.82 4.33 0.26
C PRO A 48 -14.57 5.52 -0.35
N SER A 49 -14.24 6.72 0.13
CA SER A 49 -14.45 7.94 -0.59
C SER A 49 -13.46 7.91 -1.73
N ALA A 50 -13.96 7.94 -2.96
CA ALA A 50 -13.49 8.87 -3.96
C ALA A 50 -14.17 8.55 -5.30
N ALA A 51 -14.38 9.60 -6.07
CA ALA A 51 -14.48 9.52 -7.52
C ALA A 51 -13.48 8.50 -8.11
N PRO A 52 -13.75 7.93 -9.31
CA PRO A 52 -12.80 7.05 -9.98
C PRO A 52 -11.42 7.72 -9.98
N ARG A 53 -10.46 7.11 -9.28
CA ARG A 53 -9.08 7.62 -9.24
C ARG A 53 -8.56 7.59 -10.68
N PRO A 54 -7.87 8.65 -11.14
CA PRO A 54 -7.20 8.60 -12.43
C PRO A 54 -6.28 7.38 -12.46
N VAL A 55 -6.49 6.54 -13.47
CA VAL A 55 -5.72 5.30 -13.66
C VAL A 55 -4.51 5.65 -14.52
N ALA A 56 -3.32 5.59 -13.93
CA ALA A 56 -2.08 5.80 -14.68
C ALA A 56 -1.77 4.54 -15.48
N ALA A 57 -1.81 4.65 -16.81
CA ALA A 57 -1.44 3.57 -17.71
C ALA A 57 -0.20 3.96 -18.51
N ILE A 58 0.67 2.98 -18.76
CA ILE A 58 1.87 3.14 -19.57
C ILE A 58 1.86 2.06 -20.64
N ASP A 59 1.60 2.49 -21.87
CA ASP A 59 1.70 1.65 -23.05
C ASP A 59 3.03 1.96 -23.75
N VAL A 60 3.67 0.92 -24.30
CA VAL A 60 4.89 1.03 -25.08
C VAL A 60 4.68 0.39 -26.44
N GLU A 61 4.98 1.12 -27.50
CA GLU A 61 5.02 0.60 -28.87
C GLU A 61 6.45 0.59 -29.38
N ARG A 62 6.97 -0.60 -29.71
CA ARG A 62 8.29 -0.79 -30.30
C ARG A 62 8.23 -0.60 -31.81
N SER A 63 9.09 0.26 -32.33
CA SER A 63 9.34 0.42 -33.76
C SER A 63 10.74 -0.11 -34.11
N GLY A 64 11.04 -0.28 -35.40
CA GLY A 64 12.38 -0.64 -35.85
C GLY A 64 13.46 0.42 -35.54
N GLN A 65 13.06 1.63 -35.13
CA GLN A 65 13.94 2.78 -34.88
C GLN A 65 13.94 3.25 -33.42
N GLY A 66 13.20 2.60 -32.51
CA GLY A 66 13.07 3.04 -31.12
C GLY A 66 11.75 2.63 -30.48
N CYS A 67 11.44 3.21 -29.31
CA CYS A 67 10.22 2.94 -28.56
C CYS A 67 9.40 4.23 -28.39
N THR A 68 8.08 4.13 -28.54
CA THR A 68 7.13 5.19 -28.21
C THR A 68 6.46 4.86 -26.88
N ILE A 69 6.55 5.76 -25.91
CA ILE A 69 5.90 5.62 -24.60
C ILE A 69 4.65 6.49 -24.60
N VAL A 70 3.50 5.87 -24.38
CA VAL A 70 2.22 6.55 -24.21
C VAL A 70 1.81 6.45 -22.75
N THR A 71 1.73 7.59 -22.06
CA THR A 71 1.22 7.66 -20.70
C THR A 71 -0.20 8.22 -20.72
N ARG A 72 -1.12 7.64 -19.96
CA ARG A 72 -2.49 8.15 -19.79
C ARG A 72 -2.71 8.58 -18.36
N CYS A 73 -3.34 9.74 -18.15
CA CYS A 73 -3.63 10.32 -16.83
C CYS A 73 -2.38 10.52 -15.95
N ALA A 74 -1.20 10.59 -16.58
CA ALA A 74 0.10 10.63 -15.92
C ALA A 74 1.16 11.33 -16.81
N GLU A 75 0.77 12.28 -17.65
CA GLU A 75 1.69 12.95 -18.59
C GLU A 75 2.88 13.59 -17.86
N LYS A 76 2.65 14.17 -16.68
CA LYS A 76 3.71 14.72 -15.82
C LYS A 76 4.68 13.66 -15.29
N LEU A 77 4.29 12.39 -15.30
CA LEU A 77 5.12 11.26 -14.88
C LEU A 77 5.94 10.67 -16.03
N ALA A 78 5.63 10.99 -17.29
CA ALA A 78 6.34 10.43 -18.44
C ALA A 78 7.87 10.64 -18.35
N PRO A 79 8.41 11.82 -17.98
CA PRO A 79 9.86 12.00 -17.83
C PRO A 79 10.47 11.16 -16.72
N PHE A 80 9.72 10.88 -15.65
CA PHE A 80 10.17 10.05 -14.54
C PHE A 80 10.20 8.57 -14.91
N VAL A 81 9.26 8.12 -15.74
CA VAL A 81 9.12 6.71 -16.10
C VAL A 81 9.97 6.31 -17.30
N ALA A 82 10.23 7.23 -18.23
CA ALA A 82 11.02 6.95 -19.43
C ALA A 82 12.35 6.23 -19.16
N PRO A 83 13.18 6.64 -18.16
CA PRO A 83 14.42 5.92 -17.86
C PRO A 83 14.21 4.47 -17.40
N PHE A 84 13.12 4.19 -16.66
CA PHE A 84 12.78 2.83 -16.23
C PHE A 84 12.34 1.97 -17.41
N VAL A 85 11.55 2.55 -18.31
CA VAL A 85 11.09 1.87 -19.53
C VAL A 85 12.27 1.58 -20.45
N ASP A 86 13.13 2.56 -20.71
CA ASP A 86 14.29 2.40 -21.58
C ASP A 86 15.24 1.33 -21.05
N ARG A 87 15.55 1.39 -19.74
CA ARG A 87 16.37 0.38 -19.08
C ARG A 87 15.73 -1.00 -19.16
N PHE A 88 14.44 -1.10 -18.87
CA PHE A 88 13.74 -2.37 -18.92
C PHE A 88 13.75 -2.96 -20.34
N LEU A 89 13.51 -2.14 -21.36
CA LEU A 89 13.51 -2.58 -22.75
C LEU A 89 14.92 -2.94 -23.25
N ALA A 90 15.96 -2.28 -22.74
CA ALA A 90 17.35 -2.61 -23.07
C ALA A 90 17.81 -3.92 -22.43
N GLU A 91 17.40 -4.19 -21.18
CA GLU A 91 17.80 -5.36 -20.41
C GLU A 91 16.91 -6.59 -20.68
N ALA A 92 15.63 -6.39 -20.94
CA ALA A 92 14.69 -7.48 -21.12
C ALA A 92 14.81 -8.06 -22.53
N ARG A 93 15.22 -9.34 -22.59
CA ARG A 93 14.56 -10.26 -23.51
C ARG A 93 13.11 -10.28 -23.05
N VAL A 94 12.23 -9.62 -23.81
CA VAL A 94 10.81 -9.53 -23.47
C VAL A 94 10.20 -10.93 -23.64
N GLU A 95 10.36 -11.75 -22.61
CA GLU A 95 9.68 -13.03 -22.49
C GLU A 95 8.30 -12.77 -21.86
N PRO A 96 7.25 -13.49 -22.29
CA PRO A 96 5.96 -13.45 -21.62
C PRO A 96 6.13 -13.73 -20.11
N ALA A 97 5.57 -12.87 -19.26
CA ALA A 97 5.71 -12.85 -17.80
C ALA A 97 7.01 -12.25 -17.22
N ALA A 98 7.80 -11.53 -18.02
CA ALA A 98 8.88 -10.69 -17.48
C ALA A 98 8.32 -9.59 -16.54
N PHE A 99 9.05 -9.34 -15.45
CA PHE A 99 8.76 -8.22 -14.54
C PHE A 99 10.05 -7.49 -14.16
N SER A 100 9.92 -6.23 -13.75
CA SER A 100 10.98 -5.39 -13.21
C SER A 100 10.61 -4.84 -11.86
N TRP A 101 11.59 -4.49 -11.04
CA TRP A 101 11.35 -3.77 -9.79
C TRP A 101 11.45 -2.27 -10.03
N TRP A 102 10.35 -1.55 -9.80
CA TRP A 102 10.30 -0.08 -9.84
C TRP A 102 10.18 0.43 -8.41
N GLY A 103 11.32 0.71 -7.79
CA GLY A 103 11.39 0.93 -6.35
C GLY A 103 10.99 -0.35 -5.59
N PRO A 104 10.04 -0.28 -4.64
CA PRO A 104 9.70 -1.43 -3.82
C PRO A 104 8.73 -2.42 -4.49
N ALA A 105 8.10 -2.05 -5.60
CA ALA A 105 7.04 -2.85 -6.21
C ALA A 105 7.46 -3.40 -7.58
N PRO A 106 7.02 -4.62 -7.93
CA PRO A 106 7.25 -5.16 -9.24
C PRO A 106 6.26 -4.58 -10.24
N VAL A 107 6.67 -4.47 -11.48
CA VAL A 107 5.85 -4.10 -12.63
C VAL A 107 6.04 -5.18 -13.69
N PHE A 108 4.92 -5.75 -14.13
CA PHE A 108 4.86 -6.75 -15.18
C PHE A 108 4.76 -6.09 -16.55
N LEU A 109 5.33 -6.73 -17.55
CA LEU A 109 5.09 -6.38 -18.95
C LEU A 109 4.12 -7.38 -19.57
N ARG A 110 3.00 -6.88 -20.10
CA ARG A 110 2.02 -7.67 -20.84
C ARG A 110 2.07 -7.31 -22.32
N GLU A 111 2.21 -8.31 -23.18
CA GLU A 111 2.08 -8.11 -24.63
C GLU A 111 0.60 -7.99 -25.01
N GLU A 112 0.24 -6.90 -25.70
CA GLU A 112 -1.13 -6.63 -26.17
C GLU A 112 -1.27 -6.87 -27.69
N GLY A 113 -0.15 -7.14 -28.37
CA GLY A 113 -0.08 -7.39 -29.80
C GLY A 113 1.37 -7.27 -30.29
N PRO A 114 1.61 -7.47 -31.60
CA PRO A 114 2.96 -7.40 -32.14
C PRO A 114 3.63 -6.07 -31.80
N ARG A 115 4.70 -6.13 -31.01
CA ARG A 115 5.48 -4.96 -30.57
C ARG A 115 4.74 -3.95 -29.68
N ARG A 116 3.56 -4.31 -29.17
CA ARG A 116 2.79 -3.48 -28.23
C ARG A 116 2.76 -4.11 -26.86
N PHE A 117 3.18 -3.33 -25.87
CA PHE A 117 3.30 -3.79 -24.50
C PHE A 117 2.61 -2.82 -23.55
N ARG A 118 2.06 -3.34 -22.47
CA ARG A 118 1.52 -2.57 -21.35
C ARG A 118 2.23 -2.93 -20.08
N PHE A 119 2.61 -1.92 -19.30
CA PHE A 119 3.04 -2.13 -17.93
C PHE A 119 1.84 -2.30 -17.00
N CYS A 120 1.94 -3.29 -16.13
CA CYS A 120 0.88 -3.71 -15.22
C CYS A 120 1.47 -3.88 -13.81
N GLU A 121 0.77 -3.44 -12.76
CA GLU A 121 1.16 -3.70 -11.37
C GLU A 121 0.50 -4.97 -10.79
N PRO A 122 1.04 -5.59 -9.75
CA PRO A 122 0.35 -6.68 -9.02
C PRO A 122 -0.97 -6.21 -8.39
N ASP A 123 -1.95 -7.10 -8.32
CA ASP A 123 -3.18 -6.84 -7.57
C ASP A 123 -2.96 -7.08 -6.07
N LEU A 124 -2.53 -6.02 -5.39
CA LEU A 124 -2.22 -6.02 -3.94
C LEU A 124 -3.41 -6.33 -3.02
N ARG A 125 -4.63 -6.46 -3.57
CA ARG A 125 -5.83 -6.85 -2.82
C ARG A 125 -5.94 -8.34 -2.59
N LEU A 126 -5.18 -9.13 -3.34
CA LEU A 126 -5.23 -10.58 -3.29
C LEU A 126 -4.24 -11.11 -2.25
N GLN A 127 -4.58 -12.25 -1.63
CA GLN A 127 -3.65 -12.96 -0.73
C GLN A 127 -2.33 -13.35 -1.43
N GLN A 128 -2.37 -13.52 -2.75
CA GLN A 128 -1.21 -13.78 -3.59
C GLN A 128 -1.10 -12.65 -4.62
N PRO A 129 -0.50 -11.50 -4.28
CA PRO A 129 -0.55 -10.29 -5.11
C PRO A 129 0.11 -10.46 -6.48
N MET A 130 1.05 -11.40 -6.59
CA MET A 130 1.77 -11.71 -7.84
C MET A 130 0.97 -12.60 -8.80
N SER A 131 -0.14 -13.20 -8.34
CA SER A 131 -0.94 -14.14 -9.17
C SER A 131 -1.78 -13.45 -10.25
N ARG A 132 -2.01 -12.14 -10.11
CA ARG A 132 -2.82 -11.36 -11.04
C ARG A 132 -2.26 -9.95 -11.16
N ALA A 133 -2.19 -9.46 -12.39
CA ALA A 133 -1.81 -8.09 -12.68
C ALA A 133 -3.04 -7.20 -12.93
N ARG A 134 -2.95 -5.94 -12.53
CA ARG A 134 -3.87 -4.85 -12.89
C ARG A 134 -3.35 -4.14 -14.13
N GLU A 135 -4.25 -3.64 -14.96
CA GLU A 135 -3.91 -2.99 -16.25
C GLU A 135 -3.46 -1.52 -16.09
N ASP A 136 -2.82 -1.22 -14.96
CA ASP A 136 -2.36 0.10 -14.60
C ASP A 136 -1.13 0.00 -13.68
N VAL A 137 -0.45 1.13 -13.45
CA VAL A 137 0.74 1.22 -12.59
C VAL A 137 0.61 2.33 -11.55
N SER A 138 -0.63 2.73 -11.25
CA SER A 138 -0.92 3.93 -10.48
C SER A 138 -0.30 3.88 -9.08
N ASN A 139 -0.44 2.73 -8.42
CA ASN A 139 0.05 2.57 -7.06
C ASN A 139 1.58 2.62 -7.04
N VAL A 140 2.22 1.84 -7.92
CA VAL A 140 3.68 1.75 -8.01
C VAL A 140 4.30 3.13 -8.21
N LEU A 141 3.74 3.91 -9.13
CA LEU A 141 4.22 5.27 -9.41
C LEU A 141 4.00 6.22 -8.23
N ILE A 142 2.80 6.22 -7.63
CA ILE A 142 2.50 7.08 -6.47
C ILE A 142 3.49 6.82 -5.34
N VAL A 143 3.73 5.55 -4.99
CA VAL A 143 4.67 5.20 -3.92
C VAL A 143 6.10 5.56 -4.28
N ALA A 144 6.54 5.32 -5.52
CA ALA A 144 7.89 5.69 -5.95
C ALA A 144 8.12 7.22 -5.85
N LEU A 145 7.12 8.02 -6.24
CA LEU A 145 7.16 9.48 -6.12
C LEU A 145 7.16 9.94 -4.66
N LEU A 146 6.32 9.33 -3.83
CA LEU A 146 6.27 9.64 -2.39
C LEU A 146 7.60 9.33 -1.70
N ILE A 147 8.21 8.17 -1.98
CA ILE A 147 9.53 7.82 -1.46
C ILE A 147 10.56 8.88 -1.86
N GLY A 148 10.59 9.25 -3.13
CA GLY A 148 11.51 10.27 -3.64
C GLY A 148 11.31 11.62 -2.94
N SER A 149 10.07 12.09 -2.88
CA SER A 149 9.69 13.38 -2.26
C SER A 149 10.06 13.42 -0.77
N ILE A 150 9.67 12.39 -0.01
CA ILE A 150 9.90 12.32 1.44
C ILE A 150 11.40 12.24 1.74
N THR A 151 12.13 11.33 1.08
CA THR A 151 13.56 11.14 1.35
C THR A 151 14.40 12.35 0.91
N GLN A 152 14.04 13.00 -0.19
CA GLN A 152 14.65 14.25 -0.62
C GLN A 152 14.40 15.38 0.39
N ALA A 153 13.16 15.56 0.85
CA ALA A 153 12.81 16.58 1.83
C ALA A 153 13.50 16.35 3.18
N ALA A 154 13.66 15.09 3.60
CA ALA A 154 14.39 14.72 4.80
C ALA A 154 15.92 14.77 4.63
N GLY A 155 16.44 14.95 3.41
CA GLY A 155 17.88 14.99 3.14
C GLY A 155 18.58 13.65 3.37
N VAL A 156 17.87 12.52 3.22
CA VAL A 156 18.40 11.17 3.47
C VAL A 156 18.51 10.36 2.19
N ARG A 157 19.44 9.40 2.19
CA ARG A 157 19.48 8.37 1.15
C ARG A 157 18.39 7.33 1.44
N PRO A 158 17.50 7.03 0.49
CA PRO A 158 16.50 6.00 0.69
C PRO A 158 17.15 4.62 0.84
N GLU A 159 16.64 3.82 1.76
CA GLU A 159 16.98 2.40 1.85
C GLU A 159 15.97 1.54 1.08
N ASN A 160 16.49 0.48 0.46
CA ASN A 160 15.69 -0.40 -0.35
C ASN A 160 14.88 -1.38 0.50
N PHE A 161 13.67 -1.64 0.05
CA PHE A 161 12.81 -2.73 0.50
C PHE A 161 11.95 -3.18 -0.69
N ARG A 162 11.33 -4.36 -0.59
CA ARG A 162 10.41 -4.92 -1.59
C ARG A 162 9.06 -5.18 -0.95
N ILE A 163 7.98 -5.15 -1.72
CA ILE A 163 6.63 -5.49 -1.20
C ILE A 163 6.53 -6.93 -0.67
N LEU A 164 7.46 -7.80 -1.07
CA LEU A 164 7.57 -9.17 -0.59
C LEU A 164 8.37 -9.29 0.71
N ASP A 165 9.11 -8.26 1.12
CA ASP A 165 9.81 -8.26 2.39
C ASP A 165 8.80 -8.21 3.56
N VAL A 166 9.31 -8.40 4.77
CA VAL A 166 8.49 -8.49 5.98
C VAL A 166 8.79 -7.37 6.96
N MET A 167 7.80 -7.10 7.82
CA MET A 167 7.88 -6.21 8.97
C MET A 167 7.26 -6.88 10.19
N LEU A 168 7.66 -6.45 11.38
CA LEU A 168 7.00 -6.83 12.62
C LEU A 168 5.79 -5.93 12.84
N THR A 169 4.66 -6.48 13.24
CA THR A 169 3.44 -5.71 13.48
C THR A 169 2.81 -6.12 14.80
N PHE A 170 2.43 -5.14 15.61
CA PHE A 170 1.55 -5.38 16.75
C PHE A 170 0.16 -5.78 16.25
N ARG A 171 -0.48 -6.79 16.84
CA ARG A 171 -1.76 -7.31 16.35
C ARG A 171 -2.81 -6.20 16.32
N GLY A 172 -3.45 -6.06 15.16
CA GLY A 172 -4.44 -5.02 14.90
C GLY A 172 -3.85 -3.65 14.51
N ALA A 173 -2.53 -3.43 14.57
CA ALA A 173 -1.95 -2.11 14.27
C ALA A 173 -2.20 -1.64 12.83
N LEU A 174 -2.31 -2.56 11.86
CA LEU A 174 -2.74 -2.23 10.49
C LEU A 174 -4.15 -1.61 10.42
N ASP A 175 -5.02 -1.87 11.41
CA ASP A 175 -6.38 -1.33 11.51
C ASP A 175 -6.49 -0.12 12.46
N MET A 176 -5.46 0.14 13.27
CA MET A 176 -5.51 1.19 14.29
C MET A 176 -5.54 2.58 13.67
N ARG A 177 -6.50 3.42 14.06
CA ARG A 177 -6.51 4.81 13.58
C ARG A 177 -5.17 5.49 13.84
N ARG A 178 -4.65 5.50 15.07
CA ARG A 178 -3.30 6.00 15.35
C ARG A 178 -2.31 4.87 15.52
N ALA A 179 -1.21 4.96 14.79
CA ALA A 179 -0.13 3.99 14.81
C ALA A 179 1.20 4.70 14.54
N PHE A 180 2.31 4.03 14.81
CA PHE A 180 3.61 4.48 14.34
C PHE A 180 4.36 3.34 13.64
N LEU A 181 5.17 3.71 12.66
CA LEU A 181 6.22 2.85 12.13
C LEU A 181 7.54 3.28 12.75
N HIS A 182 8.31 2.35 13.28
CA HIS A 182 9.67 2.59 13.75
C HIS A 182 10.62 1.59 13.12
N ARG A 183 11.69 2.08 12.50
CA ARG A 183 12.71 1.22 11.93
C ARG A 183 13.79 0.93 12.96
N ARG A 184 13.78 -0.26 13.55
CA ARG A 184 14.65 -0.58 14.69
C ARG A 184 16.08 -0.95 14.30
N PHE A 185 16.29 -1.35 13.05
CA PHE A 185 17.59 -1.77 12.52
C PHE A 185 17.58 -1.76 10.99
N ALA A 186 18.77 -1.80 10.39
CA ALA A 186 18.93 -1.92 8.94
C ALA A 186 18.46 -3.30 8.42
N PRO A 187 18.02 -3.43 7.15
CA PRO A 187 17.45 -4.67 6.63
C PRO A 187 18.38 -5.87 6.76
N ARG A 188 17.80 -7.02 7.10
CA ARG A 188 18.52 -8.28 7.25
C ARG A 188 17.88 -9.35 6.37
N PRO A 189 18.62 -9.99 5.46
CA PRO A 189 18.09 -11.10 4.68
C PRO A 189 17.61 -12.23 5.61
N ILE A 190 16.40 -12.73 5.39
CA ILE A 190 15.90 -13.97 6.00
C ILE A 190 16.27 -15.14 5.09
N ASP A 191 16.04 -14.99 3.80
CA ASP A 191 16.41 -15.94 2.75
C ASP A 191 16.76 -15.20 1.43
N ALA A 192 16.95 -15.93 0.34
CA ALA A 192 17.31 -15.39 -0.98
C ALA A 192 16.27 -14.44 -1.59
N THR A 193 15.03 -14.48 -1.10
CA THR A 193 13.86 -13.79 -1.66
C THR A 193 13.16 -12.85 -0.68
N VAL A 194 13.43 -13.01 0.63
CA VAL A 194 12.75 -12.27 1.70
C VAL A 194 13.76 -11.60 2.62
N THR A 195 13.52 -10.32 2.90
CA THR A 195 14.27 -9.52 3.87
C THR A 195 13.38 -9.15 5.06
N ASP A 196 13.92 -9.21 6.27
CA ASP A 196 13.39 -8.50 7.44
C ASP A 196 13.80 -7.03 7.32
N THR A 197 12.83 -6.13 7.14
CA THR A 197 13.14 -4.71 6.90
C THR A 197 13.53 -3.93 8.15
N GLY A 198 13.39 -4.54 9.33
CA GLY A 198 13.58 -3.89 10.62
C GLY A 198 12.47 -2.92 11.02
N TRP A 199 11.43 -2.78 10.19
CA TRP A 199 10.26 -1.99 10.53
C TRP A 199 9.36 -2.70 11.53
N TYR A 200 8.91 -1.93 12.50
CA TYR A 200 7.87 -2.28 13.45
C TYR A 200 6.67 -1.33 13.28
N LEU A 201 5.49 -1.88 13.03
CA LEU A 201 4.22 -1.14 13.06
C LEU A 201 3.53 -1.40 14.41
N GLY A 202 3.45 -0.34 15.23
CA GLY A 202 2.97 -0.41 16.61
C GLY A 202 1.76 0.48 16.90
N PRO A 203 1.12 0.29 18.07
CA PRO A 203 0.11 1.21 18.57
C PRO A 203 0.73 2.57 18.89
N ASP A 204 -0.05 3.65 18.80
CA ASP A 204 0.42 4.98 19.22
C ASP A 204 1.09 4.97 20.62
N PRO A 205 2.17 5.74 20.85
CA PRO A 205 2.88 5.75 22.13
C PRO A 205 1.98 6.02 23.36
N ALA A 206 0.92 6.82 23.21
CA ALA A 206 -0.01 7.09 24.31
C ALA A 206 -0.90 5.88 24.63
N LEU A 207 -1.10 4.96 23.69
CA LEU A 207 -1.76 3.68 23.95
C LEU A 207 -0.79 2.69 24.58
N LEU A 208 0.46 2.62 24.08
CA LEU A 208 1.51 1.80 24.69
C LEU A 208 1.73 2.16 26.16
N ALA A 209 1.75 3.44 26.51
CA ALA A 209 1.92 3.90 27.89
C ALA A 209 0.80 3.48 28.85
N LYS A 210 -0.32 2.96 28.35
CA LYS A 210 -1.44 2.44 29.14
C LYS A 210 -1.43 0.92 29.27
N MET A 211 -0.55 0.24 28.53
CA MET A 211 -0.37 -1.20 28.59
C MET A 211 0.64 -1.54 29.68
N SER A 212 0.48 -2.69 30.31
CA SER A 212 1.50 -3.25 31.20
C SER A 212 2.68 -3.79 30.40
N ASP A 213 3.86 -3.87 31.03
CA ASP A 213 5.05 -4.47 30.40
C ASP A 213 4.78 -5.91 29.92
N ALA A 214 4.00 -6.68 30.69
CA ALA A 214 3.60 -8.03 30.31
C ALA A 214 2.76 -8.06 29.02
N GLU A 215 1.86 -7.09 28.81
CA GLU A 215 1.09 -6.98 27.57
C GLU A 215 1.95 -6.50 26.41
N VAL A 216 2.90 -5.61 26.66
CA VAL A 216 3.82 -5.14 25.62
C VAL A 216 4.77 -6.26 25.20
N ASP A 217 5.26 -7.09 26.13
CA ASP A 217 6.23 -8.14 25.84
C ASP A 217 5.61 -9.48 25.40
N ALA A 218 4.29 -9.64 25.56
CA ALA A 218 3.55 -10.82 25.15
C ALA A 218 3.76 -11.11 23.64
N ARG A 219 4.48 -12.18 23.33
CA ARG A 219 4.83 -12.56 21.94
C ARG A 219 3.59 -12.78 21.08
N GLU A 220 2.51 -13.27 21.67
CA GLU A 220 1.21 -13.42 21.03
C GLU A 220 0.65 -12.10 20.52
N ASN A 221 1.08 -10.94 21.01
CA ASN A 221 0.64 -9.64 20.50
C ASN A 221 1.39 -9.18 19.24
N TYR A 222 2.34 -9.98 18.75
CA TYR A 222 3.09 -9.66 17.54
C TYR A 222 2.82 -10.66 16.43
N LYS A 223 2.95 -10.19 15.19
CA LYS A 223 2.94 -11.01 13.99
C LYS A 223 3.87 -10.41 12.94
N THR A 224 4.45 -11.28 12.13
CA THR A 224 5.20 -10.88 10.94
C THR A 224 4.22 -10.68 9.80
N GLU A 225 4.27 -9.51 9.16
CA GLU A 225 3.41 -9.15 8.03
C GLU A 225 4.26 -8.84 6.80
N ARG A 226 3.71 -9.10 5.62
CA ARG A 226 4.34 -8.71 4.35
C ARG A 226 4.10 -7.23 4.08
N ILE A 227 5.05 -6.57 3.43
CA ILE A 227 4.92 -5.13 3.12
C ILE A 227 3.75 -4.84 2.18
N TRP A 228 3.38 -5.76 1.29
CA TRP A 228 2.21 -5.56 0.42
C TRP A 228 0.89 -5.37 1.19
N GLU A 229 0.75 -5.94 2.40
CA GLU A 229 -0.41 -5.71 3.27
C GLU A 229 -0.45 -4.26 3.75
N LEU A 230 0.71 -3.70 4.14
CA LEU A 230 0.83 -2.28 4.46
C LEU A 230 0.53 -1.42 3.23
N TYR A 231 1.06 -1.81 2.08
CA TYR A 231 0.88 -1.09 0.82
C TYR A 231 -0.59 -0.93 0.46
N TYR A 232 -1.35 -2.01 0.53
CA TYR A 232 -2.77 -1.96 0.20
C TYR A 232 -3.58 -1.17 1.23
N ARG A 233 -3.25 -1.28 2.52
CA ARG A 233 -4.09 -0.79 3.61
C ARG A 233 -3.71 0.61 4.10
N ARG A 234 -2.45 0.99 3.93
CA ARG A 234 -1.83 2.26 4.33
C ARG A 234 -0.73 2.69 3.33
N PRO A 235 -1.07 2.94 2.06
CA PRO A 235 -0.08 3.32 1.05
C PRO A 235 0.85 4.45 1.47
N MET A 236 0.41 5.44 2.25
CA MET A 236 1.30 6.52 2.70
C MET A 236 2.36 6.04 3.69
N ALA A 237 2.07 5.01 4.48
CA ALA A 237 3.01 4.42 5.41
C ALA A 237 4.18 3.72 4.68
N VAL A 238 3.93 3.17 3.49
CA VAL A 238 4.98 2.54 2.67
C VAL A 238 6.04 3.54 2.25
N ALA A 239 5.67 4.79 1.99
CA ALA A 239 6.64 5.80 1.59
C ALA A 239 7.66 6.10 2.71
N ALA A 240 7.24 6.03 3.97
CA ALA A 240 8.14 6.16 5.11
C ALA A 240 9.08 4.97 5.27
N MET A 241 8.80 3.81 4.65
CA MET A 241 9.64 2.62 4.80
C MET A 241 11.04 2.76 4.18
N ALA A 242 11.24 3.75 3.31
CA ALA A 242 12.53 4.07 2.74
C ALA A 242 13.46 4.83 3.71
N MET A 243 12.96 5.28 4.86
CA MET A 243 13.75 6.03 5.84
C MET A 243 14.75 5.12 6.56
N PRO A 244 15.97 5.60 6.90
CA PRO A 244 17.01 4.81 7.58
C PRO A 244 16.58 4.22 8.94
N ALA A 245 17.44 3.39 9.52
CA ALA A 245 17.25 2.92 10.89
C ALA A 245 17.11 4.09 11.88
N ASP A 246 16.37 3.83 12.97
CA ASP A 246 16.01 4.72 14.08
C ASP A 246 15.06 5.87 13.73
N TYR A 247 14.55 5.94 12.49
CA TYR A 247 13.47 6.86 12.13
C TYR A 247 12.10 6.35 12.55
N VAL A 248 11.22 7.29 12.91
CA VAL A 248 9.83 7.01 13.32
C VAL A 248 8.87 7.81 12.46
N ALA A 249 7.85 7.14 11.93
CA ALA A 249 6.75 7.72 11.18
C ALA A 249 5.45 7.63 11.97
N HIS A 250 4.76 8.75 12.13
CA HIS A 250 3.48 8.83 12.85
C HIS A 250 2.30 8.84 11.87
N LEU A 251 1.26 8.05 12.16
CA LEU A 251 0.12 7.86 11.27
C LEU A 251 -1.23 8.20 11.94
N ASP A 252 -2.16 8.77 11.16
CA ASP A 252 -3.61 8.81 11.46
C ASP A 252 -4.38 8.20 10.28
N GLY A 253 -4.74 6.92 10.41
CA GLY A 253 -5.30 6.10 9.34
C GLY A 253 -4.25 5.85 8.25
N ASP A 254 -4.55 6.31 7.05
CA ASP A 254 -3.60 6.33 5.93
C ASP A 254 -2.89 7.67 5.80
N GLU A 255 -3.07 8.62 6.72
CA GLU A 255 -2.33 9.88 6.67
C GLU A 255 -1.00 9.75 7.38
N LEU A 256 0.08 10.17 6.71
CA LEU A 256 1.40 10.32 7.31
C LEU A 256 1.49 11.70 7.95
N LEU A 257 1.51 11.76 9.29
CA LEU A 257 1.48 13.00 10.05
C LEU A 257 2.86 13.66 10.13
N ALA A 258 3.89 12.86 10.36
CA ALA A 258 5.26 13.31 10.49
C ALA A 258 6.22 12.13 10.36
N ILE A 259 7.45 12.43 9.97
CA ILE A 259 8.60 11.56 10.20
C ILE A 259 9.58 12.31 11.08
N VAL A 260 10.07 11.64 12.12
CA VAL A 260 11.10 12.14 13.03
C VAL A 260 12.37 11.31 12.89
N ASP A 261 13.51 11.99 13.09
CA ASP A 261 14.83 11.37 13.12
C ASP A 261 15.13 10.73 14.49
N PRO A 262 16.31 10.12 14.69
CA PRO A 262 16.69 9.48 15.95
C PRO A 262 16.79 10.45 17.14
N ASP A 263 16.98 11.75 16.88
CA ASP A 263 16.98 12.81 17.89
C ASP A 263 15.56 13.35 18.15
N ASN A 264 14.53 12.70 17.61
CA ASN A 264 13.13 13.06 17.70
C ASN A 264 12.80 14.43 17.05
N ARG A 265 13.61 14.87 16.09
CA ARG A 265 13.39 16.10 15.32
C ARG A 265 12.54 15.78 14.08
N PRO A 266 11.52 16.59 13.77
CA PRO A 266 10.73 16.39 12.56
C PRO A 266 11.58 16.67 11.33
N VAL A 267 11.79 15.66 10.50
CA VAL A 267 12.49 15.79 9.20
C VAL A 267 11.51 15.92 8.03
N TRP A 268 10.26 15.54 8.26
CA TRP A 268 9.21 15.64 7.26
C TRP A 268 7.84 15.83 7.91
N ARG A 269 7.00 16.68 7.32
CA ARG A 269 5.59 16.88 7.64
C ARG A 269 4.81 17.19 6.36
N PRO A 270 3.51 16.83 6.29
CA PRO A 270 2.68 17.26 5.17
C PRO A 270 2.58 18.79 5.18
N ASP A 271 2.83 19.41 4.02
CA ASP A 271 2.65 20.84 3.80
C ASP A 271 1.28 21.07 3.16
N PRO A 272 0.31 21.66 3.87
CA PRO A 272 -1.04 21.88 3.31
C PRO A 272 -1.03 22.84 2.12
N SER A 273 0.01 23.65 1.94
CA SER A 273 0.17 24.53 0.77
C SER A 273 0.77 23.80 -0.45
N ARG A 274 1.34 22.61 -0.24
CA ARG A 274 1.96 21.77 -1.27
C ARG A 274 1.45 20.34 -1.11
N PRO A 275 0.21 20.06 -1.53
CA PRO A 275 -0.29 18.69 -1.51
C PRO A 275 0.66 17.81 -2.32
N LEU A 276 0.92 16.60 -1.79
CA LEU A 276 1.87 15.67 -2.39
C LEU A 276 1.46 15.28 -3.83
N PHE A 277 0.19 15.47 -4.20
CA PHE A 277 -0.39 15.33 -5.53
C PHE A 277 -1.62 16.23 -5.71
#